data_AF-A0A0U2W8W1-F1
#
_entry.id   AF-A0A0U2W8W1-F1
#
_cell.length_a   1.000
_cell.length_b   1.000
_cell.length_c   1.000
_cell.angle_alpha   90.00
_cell.angle_beta   90.00
_cell.angle_gamma   90.00
#
_symmetry.space_group_name_H-M   'P 1'
#
loop_
_entity.id
_entity.type
_entity.pdbx_description
1 polymer ?
#
loop_
_entity_poly.entity_id
_entity_poly.type
_entity_poly.pdbx_seq_one_letter_code
_entity_poly.pdbx_strand_id
1 'polypeptide(L)'
;MGRIIHFFRKSIKRRLLFCFVWISILPIVIVGFIPYQKTAEVVKGQVLEYAQITVNQLNENINYHLNEMDLMSRMVYYQVFAAFEKEGRESEIHREDFRQFILALKNNRTFIDEIHVIEGDQYYSTASVLRQELLKSKDWYISSLQNPGEKTWVGPHVNDYSLNEPKTDRVVSLVYPFILPKRSSPAVIIIEMKQDKLDELFQSPALRSLGKVLLIDKYGRILYSSDPSLLPAEHEYSNQYITNTNLLGGLNDEYSFIYDINYFSGWKVAAFIPNVKIEQSFASIRKIVFMLIGIFLVISILLGWGLSDRLIKPLRTLQIDMRQVKKGKFYTRSAIDADDEIGDLSRNFNQMVAEIESLIDKISESERKKKQIEMQSLQYQINPHFLYNTLNSVQWLAKEYKAPEISEMLTALIKLLRASLNTTNYTHMLEEELEVLSYYARIQKYRYDDQVKIIYRIDTDVLAALVPRFVLQPLVENAFFHGLSDNEGRIEISARRKEDLVEIVVEDNGRGIDADKLKTLFSPDVERKHSSGIGIKNVDDKIKHYFGDSYGLSIDSVKGRGTRISIVLPCRLKEGVEELDDTNLSG
;
A
#
# COMPACT_ATOMS: atom_id res chain seq x y z
N MET A 1 8.89 -18.89 7.01
CA MET A 1 8.58 -17.67 7.81
C MET A 1 9.62 -16.53 7.69
N GLY A 2 10.93 -16.78 7.64
CA GLY A 2 11.96 -15.71 7.72
C GLY A 2 11.93 -14.62 6.62
N ARG A 3 11.60 -14.97 5.36
CA ARG A 3 11.48 -13.99 4.26
C ARG A 3 10.29 -13.03 4.42
N ILE A 4 9.19 -13.53 4.95
CA ILE A 4 7.98 -12.75 5.23
C ILE A 4 8.26 -11.72 6.34
N ILE A 5 8.94 -12.14 7.41
CA ILE A 5 9.36 -11.27 8.52
C ILE A 5 10.36 -10.18 8.06
N HIS A 6 11.30 -10.52 7.18
CA HIS A 6 12.28 -9.55 6.65
C HIS A 6 11.64 -8.51 5.70
N PHE A 7 10.60 -8.89 4.95
CA PHE A 7 9.83 -7.96 4.12
C PHE A 7 9.06 -6.92 4.97
N PHE A 8 8.58 -7.30 6.17
CA PHE A 8 7.84 -6.41 7.07
C PHE A 8 8.69 -5.36 7.79
N ARG A 9 9.99 -5.60 7.98
CA ARG A 9 10.85 -4.65 8.72
C ARG A 9 11.18 -3.38 7.95
N LYS A 10 11.01 -3.35 6.62
CA LYS A 10 11.47 -2.21 5.78
C LYS A 10 10.49 -1.04 5.69
N SER A 11 9.19 -1.23 5.96
CA SER A 11 8.21 -0.14 5.83
C SER A 11 6.99 -0.33 6.73
N ILE A 12 6.68 0.68 7.55
CA ILE A 12 5.48 0.74 8.40
C ILE A 12 4.20 0.57 7.55
N LYS A 13 4.18 1.12 6.33
CA LYS A 13 3.07 0.96 5.37
C LYS A 13 2.77 -0.49 5.05
N ARG A 14 3.80 -1.29 4.75
CA ARG A 14 3.64 -2.71 4.41
C ARG A 14 3.17 -3.52 5.60
N ARG A 15 3.64 -3.19 6.80
CA ARG A 15 3.22 -3.85 8.04
C ARG A 15 1.75 -3.58 8.34
N LEU A 16 1.32 -2.33 8.25
CA LEU A 16 -0.09 -1.96 8.48
C LEU A 16 -1.01 -2.60 7.44
N LEU A 17 -0.67 -2.52 6.15
CA LEU A 17 -1.50 -3.11 5.09
C LEU A 17 -1.65 -4.63 5.29
N PHE A 18 -0.59 -5.31 5.70
CA PHE A 18 -0.65 -6.72 6.05
C PHE A 18 -1.53 -6.99 7.27
N CYS A 19 -1.40 -6.21 8.35
CA CYS A 19 -2.28 -6.34 9.51
C CYS A 19 -3.75 -6.16 9.14
N PHE A 20 -4.09 -5.16 8.31
CA PHE A 20 -5.45 -4.95 7.83
C PHE A 20 -5.98 -6.14 7.03
N VAL A 21 -5.20 -6.63 6.07
CA VAL A 21 -5.59 -7.79 5.27
C VAL A 21 -5.86 -9.01 6.15
N TRP A 22 -5.00 -9.31 7.13
CA TRP A 22 -5.21 -10.46 8.01
C TRP A 22 -6.34 -10.27 9.02
N ILE A 23 -6.46 -9.09 9.62
CA ILE A 23 -7.55 -8.77 10.55
C ILE A 23 -8.90 -8.84 9.85
N SER A 24 -8.98 -8.50 8.56
CA SER A 24 -10.22 -8.61 7.80
C SER A 24 -10.48 -10.02 7.25
N ILE A 25 -9.46 -10.71 6.72
CA ILE A 25 -9.65 -12.03 6.10
C ILE A 25 -9.87 -13.12 7.15
N LEU A 26 -9.13 -13.10 8.26
CA LEU A 26 -9.15 -14.19 9.24
C LEU A 26 -10.56 -14.43 9.82
N PRO A 27 -11.31 -13.42 10.29
CA PRO A 27 -12.67 -13.62 10.78
C PRO A 27 -13.61 -14.16 9.70
N ILE A 28 -13.44 -13.71 8.45
CA ILE A 28 -14.29 -14.16 7.33
C ILE A 28 -14.00 -15.60 6.97
N VAL A 29 -12.74 -16.03 7.01
CA VAL A 29 -12.40 -17.43 6.79
C VAL A 29 -12.99 -18.30 7.90
N ILE A 30 -12.92 -17.85 9.15
CA ILE A 30 -13.51 -18.57 10.30
C ILE A 30 -15.05 -18.64 10.16
N VAL A 31 -15.70 -17.50 9.93
CA VAL A 31 -17.16 -17.37 9.76
C VAL A 31 -17.64 -17.96 8.43
N GLY A 32 -16.78 -18.13 7.44
CA GLY A 32 -17.12 -18.80 6.19
C GLY A 32 -16.98 -20.32 6.34
N PHE A 33 -15.90 -20.79 6.95
CA PHE A 33 -15.55 -22.21 7.01
C PHE A 33 -16.39 -22.99 8.02
N ILE A 34 -16.57 -22.47 9.25
CA ILE A 34 -17.31 -23.19 10.30
C ILE A 34 -18.79 -23.37 9.93
N PRO A 35 -19.54 -22.30 9.57
CA PRO A 35 -20.91 -22.44 9.11
C PRO A 35 -21.03 -23.29 7.86
N TYR A 36 -20.08 -23.19 6.91
CA TYR A 36 -20.11 -24.04 5.72
C TYR A 36 -20.10 -25.53 6.07
N GLN A 37 -19.21 -25.98 6.97
CA GLN A 37 -19.21 -27.37 7.41
C GLN A 37 -20.53 -27.76 8.08
N LYS A 38 -21.06 -26.90 8.95
CA LYS A 38 -22.31 -27.21 9.66
C LYS A 38 -23.51 -27.25 8.73
N THR A 39 -23.60 -26.32 7.78
CA THR A 39 -24.67 -26.31 6.79
C THR A 39 -24.60 -27.50 5.86
N ALA A 40 -23.40 -27.92 5.43
CA ALA A 40 -23.26 -29.12 4.61
C ALA A 40 -23.76 -30.37 5.34
N GLU A 41 -23.46 -30.51 6.63
CA GLU A 41 -23.94 -31.61 7.47
C GLU A 41 -25.48 -31.57 7.63
N VAL A 42 -26.06 -30.41 7.94
CA VAL A 42 -27.50 -30.24 8.12
C VAL A 42 -28.27 -30.50 6.83
N VAL A 43 -27.82 -29.95 5.71
CA VAL A 43 -28.45 -30.15 4.39
C VAL A 43 -28.37 -31.62 3.98
N LYS A 44 -27.22 -32.28 4.19
CA LYS A 44 -27.10 -33.72 3.95
C LYS A 44 -28.11 -34.51 4.78
N GLY A 45 -28.24 -34.19 6.08
CA GLY A 45 -29.24 -34.81 6.96
C GLY A 45 -30.67 -34.64 6.45
N GLN A 46 -31.05 -33.42 6.08
CA GLN A 46 -32.40 -33.12 5.55
C GLN A 46 -32.69 -33.85 4.23
N VAL A 47 -31.71 -33.96 3.34
CA VAL A 47 -31.88 -34.70 2.06
C VAL A 47 -32.09 -36.19 2.33
N LEU A 48 -31.34 -36.78 3.29
CA LEU A 48 -31.50 -38.19 3.65
C LEU A 48 -32.84 -38.47 4.34
N GLU A 49 -33.29 -37.57 5.22
CA GLU A 49 -34.60 -37.68 5.87
C GLU A 49 -35.74 -37.58 4.85
N TYR A 50 -35.68 -36.60 3.95
CA TYR A 50 -36.65 -36.47 2.85
C TYR A 50 -36.67 -37.71 1.95
N ALA A 51 -35.49 -38.24 1.63
CA ALA A 51 -35.39 -39.49 0.88
C ALA A 51 -36.06 -40.64 1.63
N GLN A 52 -35.86 -40.76 2.95
CA GLN A 52 -36.42 -41.85 3.74
C GLN A 52 -37.94 -41.79 3.74
N ILE A 53 -38.51 -40.61 3.95
CA ILE A 53 -39.96 -40.40 3.89
C ILE A 53 -40.51 -40.80 2.52
N THR A 54 -39.83 -40.41 1.44
CA THR A 54 -40.27 -40.70 0.07
C THR A 54 -40.15 -42.19 -0.27
N VAL A 55 -39.09 -42.86 0.19
CA VAL A 55 -38.92 -44.32 0.04
C VAL A 55 -39.98 -45.08 0.83
N ASN A 56 -40.26 -44.67 2.07
CA ASN A 56 -41.33 -45.25 2.88
C ASN A 56 -42.69 -45.08 2.20
N GLN A 57 -43.00 -43.89 1.67
CA GLN A 57 -44.25 -43.65 0.94
C GLN A 57 -44.38 -44.53 -0.31
N LEU A 58 -43.29 -44.70 -1.08
CA LEU A 58 -43.27 -45.64 -2.20
C LEU A 58 -43.50 -47.08 -1.74
N ASN A 59 -42.85 -47.49 -0.65
CA ASN A 59 -43.01 -48.81 -0.06
C ASN A 59 -44.46 -49.07 0.39
N GLU A 60 -45.10 -48.08 1.03
CA GLU A 60 -46.53 -48.14 1.41
C GLU A 60 -47.43 -48.24 0.19
N ASN A 61 -47.16 -47.48 -0.88
CA ASN A 61 -47.93 -47.56 -2.12
C ASN A 61 -47.79 -48.92 -2.82
N ILE A 62 -46.58 -49.49 -2.85
CA ILE A 62 -46.36 -50.86 -3.33
C ILE A 62 -47.14 -51.84 -2.45
N ASN A 63 -47.02 -51.72 -1.13
CA ASN A 63 -47.71 -52.58 -0.17
C ASN A 63 -49.23 -52.55 -0.34
N TYR A 64 -49.81 -51.37 -0.63
CA TYR A 64 -51.23 -51.22 -0.92
C TYR A 64 -51.68 -52.10 -2.10
N HIS A 65 -50.95 -52.05 -3.23
CA HIS A 65 -51.29 -52.84 -4.42
C HIS A 65 -51.06 -54.34 -4.22
N LEU A 66 -49.97 -54.72 -3.54
CA LEU A 66 -49.75 -56.13 -3.18
C LEU A 66 -50.85 -56.64 -2.25
N ASN A 67 -51.27 -55.85 -1.27
CA ASN A 67 -52.37 -56.24 -0.37
C ASN A 67 -53.71 -56.36 -1.13
N GLU A 68 -53.99 -55.52 -2.12
CA GLU A 68 -55.16 -55.69 -2.98
C GLU A 68 -55.12 -57.02 -3.76
N MET A 69 -53.96 -57.40 -4.32
CA MET A 69 -53.79 -58.70 -4.97
C MET A 69 -53.97 -59.86 -3.98
N ASP A 70 -53.48 -59.72 -2.75
CA ASP A 70 -53.68 -60.72 -1.69
C ASP A 70 -55.16 -60.90 -1.36
N LEU A 71 -55.90 -59.80 -1.20
CA LEU A 71 -57.34 -59.84 -0.96
C LEU A 71 -58.08 -60.50 -2.12
N MET A 72 -57.71 -60.20 -3.37
CA MET A 72 -58.26 -60.89 -4.54
C MET A 72 -57.96 -62.39 -4.51
N SER A 73 -56.75 -62.80 -4.17
CA SER A 73 -56.42 -64.24 -4.09
C SER A 73 -57.27 -64.97 -3.06
N ARG A 74 -57.64 -64.31 -1.95
CA ARG A 74 -58.57 -64.86 -0.95
C ARG A 74 -59.98 -64.98 -1.50
N MET A 75 -60.47 -63.95 -2.20
CA MET A 75 -61.79 -63.99 -2.83
C MET A 75 -61.88 -65.11 -3.89
N VAL A 76 -60.85 -65.26 -4.71
CA VAL A 76 -60.73 -66.36 -5.68
C VAL A 76 -60.68 -67.71 -4.97
N TYR A 77 -59.85 -67.85 -3.93
CA TYR A 77 -59.75 -69.07 -3.15
C TYR A 77 -61.08 -69.51 -2.54
N TYR A 78 -61.89 -68.61 -1.99
CA TYR A 78 -63.18 -69.02 -1.44
C TYR A 78 -64.22 -69.40 -2.51
N GLN A 79 -64.16 -68.81 -3.70
CA GLN A 79 -65.08 -69.13 -4.79
C GLN A 79 -64.66 -70.37 -5.61
N VAL A 80 -63.37 -70.72 -5.58
CA VAL A 80 -62.81 -71.83 -6.39
C VAL A 80 -63.40 -73.19 -6.02
N PHE A 81 -63.77 -73.40 -4.76
CA PHE A 81 -64.35 -74.65 -4.28
C PHE A 81 -65.63 -75.02 -5.02
N ALA A 82 -66.52 -74.03 -5.25
CA ALA A 82 -67.76 -74.25 -5.97
C ALA A 82 -67.54 -74.62 -7.45
N ALA A 83 -66.45 -74.14 -8.06
CA ALA A 83 -66.12 -74.36 -9.46
C ALA A 83 -65.47 -75.73 -9.75
N PHE A 84 -64.72 -76.29 -8.80
CA PHE A 84 -63.97 -77.55 -9.00
C PHE A 84 -64.59 -78.79 -8.32
N GLU A 85 -65.50 -78.63 -7.34
CA GLU A 85 -66.10 -79.76 -6.61
C GLU A 85 -67.35 -80.38 -7.24
N LYS A 86 -68.06 -79.68 -8.14
CA LYS A 86 -69.33 -80.15 -8.70
C LYS A 86 -69.16 -80.88 -10.04
N GLU A 87 -69.81 -82.04 -10.16
CA GLU A 87 -69.83 -82.88 -11.37
C GLU A 87 -71.18 -82.78 -12.13
N GLY A 88 -71.19 -83.10 -13.42
CA GLY A 88 -72.39 -83.08 -14.26
C GLY A 88 -72.81 -81.70 -14.77
N ARG A 89 -74.10 -81.50 -15.09
CA ARG A 89 -74.64 -80.27 -15.72
C ARG A 89 -74.59 -79.04 -14.80
N GLU A 90 -74.59 -79.24 -13.48
CA GLU A 90 -74.33 -78.18 -12.50
C GLU A 90 -72.88 -77.68 -12.59
N SER A 91 -71.93 -78.52 -13.00
CA SER A 91 -70.53 -78.11 -13.19
C SER A 91 -70.46 -76.96 -14.18
N GLU A 92 -71.02 -77.12 -15.38
CA GLU A 92 -70.92 -76.15 -16.49
C GLU A 92 -71.43 -74.75 -16.12
N ILE A 93 -72.53 -74.66 -15.37
CA ILE A 93 -73.06 -73.38 -14.87
C ILE A 93 -72.09 -72.74 -13.87
N HIS A 94 -71.59 -73.50 -12.89
CA HIS A 94 -70.63 -72.98 -11.92
C HIS A 94 -69.28 -72.64 -12.53
N ARG A 95 -68.86 -73.29 -13.62
CA ARG A 95 -67.66 -72.95 -14.38
C ARG A 95 -67.79 -71.58 -15.04
N GLU A 96 -68.93 -71.31 -15.67
CA GLU A 96 -69.18 -70.03 -16.32
C GLU A 96 -69.34 -68.91 -15.28
N ASP A 97 -70.09 -69.15 -14.18
CA ASP A 97 -70.21 -68.18 -13.08
C ASP A 97 -68.85 -67.83 -12.48
N PHE A 98 -67.97 -68.82 -12.28
CA PHE A 98 -66.63 -68.59 -11.78
C PHE A 98 -65.76 -67.82 -12.77
N ARG A 99 -65.87 -68.12 -14.08
CA ARG A 99 -65.19 -67.37 -15.15
C ARG A 99 -65.63 -65.91 -15.16
N GLN A 100 -66.93 -65.64 -15.06
CA GLN A 100 -67.48 -64.29 -14.99
C GLN A 100 -67.03 -63.57 -13.72
N PHE A 101 -66.95 -64.28 -12.60
CA PHE A 101 -66.43 -63.73 -11.34
C PHE A 101 -64.97 -63.28 -11.44
N ILE A 102 -64.06 -64.11 -11.96
CA ILE A 102 -62.64 -63.72 -12.11
C ILE A 102 -62.47 -62.60 -13.17
N LEU A 103 -63.30 -62.58 -14.22
CA LEU A 103 -63.34 -61.48 -15.19
C LEU A 103 -63.80 -60.17 -14.55
N ALA A 104 -64.85 -60.21 -13.71
CA ALA A 104 -65.32 -59.05 -12.97
C ALA A 104 -64.25 -58.54 -11.99
N LEU A 105 -63.54 -59.44 -11.29
CA LEU A 105 -62.42 -59.07 -10.42
C LEU A 105 -61.30 -58.36 -11.18
N LYS A 106 -60.86 -58.92 -12.32
CA LYS A 106 -59.88 -58.28 -13.21
C LYS A 106 -60.37 -56.90 -13.64
N ASN A 107 -61.57 -56.80 -14.19
CA ASN A 107 -62.09 -55.55 -14.75
C ASN A 107 -62.36 -54.46 -13.69
N ASN A 108 -62.50 -54.84 -12.41
CA ASN A 108 -62.65 -53.90 -11.30
C ASN A 108 -61.34 -53.16 -10.96
N ARG A 109 -60.18 -53.60 -11.46
CA ARG A 109 -58.90 -52.94 -11.26
C ARG A 109 -58.10 -52.88 -12.55
N THR A 110 -57.88 -51.67 -13.05
CA THR A 110 -57.15 -51.42 -14.31
C THR A 110 -55.69 -51.87 -14.29
N PHE A 111 -55.09 -52.00 -13.10
CA PHE A 111 -53.70 -52.44 -12.92
C PHE A 111 -53.53 -53.97 -12.93
N ILE A 112 -54.61 -54.74 -12.76
CA ILE A 112 -54.57 -56.20 -12.87
C ILE A 112 -54.56 -56.55 -14.35
N ASP A 113 -53.60 -57.38 -14.73
CA ASP A 113 -53.47 -57.91 -16.08
C ASP A 113 -54.36 -59.14 -16.23
N GLU A 114 -54.07 -60.18 -15.45
CA GLU A 114 -54.68 -61.49 -15.61
C GLU A 114 -54.84 -62.22 -14.27
N ILE A 115 -55.79 -63.15 -14.24
CA ILE A 115 -56.05 -64.06 -13.13
C ILE A 115 -56.13 -65.45 -13.71
N HIS A 116 -55.32 -66.36 -13.19
CA HIS A 116 -55.31 -67.78 -13.55
C HIS A 116 -55.58 -68.63 -12.32
N VAL A 117 -56.32 -69.71 -12.51
CA VAL A 117 -56.55 -70.74 -11.52
C VAL A 117 -56.33 -72.07 -12.20
N ILE A 118 -55.33 -72.83 -11.75
CA ILE A 118 -54.87 -74.04 -12.43
C ILE A 118 -54.95 -75.19 -11.45
N GLU A 119 -55.53 -76.31 -11.88
CA GLU A 119 -55.53 -77.55 -11.12
C GLU A 119 -55.39 -78.74 -12.07
N GLY A 120 -54.25 -79.45 -12.00
CA GLY A 120 -53.93 -80.48 -12.98
C GLY A 120 -53.98 -79.88 -14.38
N ASP A 121 -54.75 -80.50 -15.29
CA ASP A 121 -54.94 -80.00 -16.66
C ASP A 121 -56.12 -79.00 -16.81
N GLN A 122 -56.94 -78.87 -15.76
CA GLN A 122 -58.06 -77.93 -15.74
C GLN A 122 -57.58 -76.54 -15.33
N TYR A 123 -58.13 -75.51 -15.98
CA TYR A 123 -57.80 -74.13 -15.64
C TYR A 123 -58.97 -73.18 -15.90
N TYR A 124 -58.98 -72.09 -15.15
CA TYR A 124 -59.79 -70.90 -15.41
C TYR A 124 -58.83 -69.73 -15.59
N SER A 125 -59.04 -68.94 -16.62
CA SER A 125 -58.18 -67.81 -16.90
C SER A 125 -58.97 -66.66 -17.51
N THR A 126 -58.57 -65.44 -17.17
CA THR A 126 -59.01 -64.23 -17.85
C THR A 126 -58.22 -63.91 -19.12
N ALA A 127 -57.24 -64.74 -19.47
CA ALA A 127 -56.53 -64.72 -20.75
C ALA A 127 -57.41 -65.22 -21.89
N SER A 128 -57.13 -64.71 -23.09
CA SER A 128 -57.73 -65.20 -24.33
C SER A 128 -57.21 -66.60 -24.64
N VAL A 129 -55.90 -66.81 -24.50
CA VAL A 129 -55.26 -68.14 -24.59
C VAL A 129 -54.14 -68.27 -23.55
N LEU A 130 -54.14 -69.37 -22.80
CA LEU A 130 -53.10 -69.70 -21.83
C LEU A 130 -52.31 -70.95 -22.27
N ARG A 131 -50.99 -70.82 -22.45
CA ARG A 131 -50.06 -71.92 -22.73
C ARG A 131 -49.60 -72.55 -21.42
N GLN A 132 -50.39 -73.49 -20.90
CA GLN A 132 -50.14 -74.12 -19.59
C GLN A 132 -48.74 -74.74 -19.47
N GLU A 133 -48.22 -75.39 -20.52
CA GLU A 133 -46.91 -76.04 -20.49
C GLU A 133 -45.78 -75.05 -20.18
N LEU A 134 -45.83 -73.86 -20.80
CA LEU A 134 -44.83 -72.81 -20.61
C LEU A 134 -44.95 -72.12 -19.24
N LEU A 135 -46.17 -71.99 -18.72
CA LEU A 135 -46.41 -71.46 -17.38
C LEU A 135 -45.93 -72.44 -16.30
N LYS A 136 -46.28 -73.73 -16.44
CA LYS A 136 -45.88 -74.81 -15.53
C LYS A 136 -44.37 -75.07 -15.54
N SER A 137 -43.66 -74.69 -16.61
CA SER A 137 -42.20 -74.81 -16.70
C SER A 137 -41.43 -73.66 -16.02
N LYS A 138 -42.11 -72.63 -15.51
CA LYS A 138 -41.42 -71.51 -14.85
C LYS A 138 -40.86 -71.94 -13.49
N ASP A 139 -39.61 -71.56 -13.20
CA ASP A 139 -38.94 -71.91 -11.94
C ASP A 139 -39.72 -71.46 -10.71
N TRP A 140 -40.31 -70.27 -10.75
CA TRP A 140 -41.12 -69.73 -9.66
C TRP A 140 -42.43 -70.49 -9.48
N TYR A 141 -43.01 -71.05 -10.56
CA TYR A 141 -44.23 -71.85 -10.48
C TYR A 141 -43.92 -73.18 -9.78
N ILE A 142 -42.89 -73.88 -10.26
CA ILE A 142 -42.43 -75.16 -9.70
C ILE A 142 -42.02 -74.99 -8.22
N SER A 143 -41.26 -73.93 -7.91
CA SER A 143 -40.81 -73.65 -6.54
C SER A 143 -41.97 -73.37 -5.59
N SER A 144 -43.04 -72.72 -6.06
CA SER A 144 -44.20 -72.43 -5.21
C SER A 144 -44.92 -73.72 -4.75
N LEU A 145 -44.98 -74.74 -5.60
CA LEU A 145 -45.65 -76.01 -5.29
C LEU A 145 -45.01 -76.79 -4.13
N GLN A 146 -43.76 -76.47 -3.76
CA GLN A 146 -43.06 -77.12 -2.64
C GLN A 146 -43.63 -76.73 -1.27
N ASN A 147 -44.30 -75.58 -1.17
CA ASN A 147 -44.89 -75.08 0.07
C ASN A 147 -46.37 -74.68 -0.14
N PRO A 148 -47.28 -75.66 -0.31
CA PRO A 148 -48.72 -75.37 -0.45
C PRO A 148 -49.24 -74.58 0.77
N GLY A 149 -50.00 -73.53 0.52
CA GLY A 149 -50.51 -72.60 1.52
C GLY A 149 -49.67 -71.33 1.69
N GLU A 150 -48.42 -71.30 1.22
CA GLU A 150 -47.57 -70.11 1.26
C GLU A 150 -47.66 -69.30 -0.04
N LYS A 151 -47.95 -68.01 0.10
CA LYS A 151 -48.01 -67.08 -1.04
C LYS A 151 -46.60 -66.64 -1.43
N THR A 152 -46.33 -66.67 -2.73
CA THR A 152 -45.04 -66.26 -3.29
C THR A 152 -45.23 -65.04 -4.19
N TRP A 153 -44.43 -64.00 -3.93
CA TRP A 153 -44.35 -62.82 -4.78
C TRP A 153 -43.24 -62.98 -5.82
N VAL A 154 -43.61 -62.92 -7.09
CA VAL A 154 -42.69 -62.97 -8.22
C VAL A 154 -42.53 -61.56 -8.75
N GLY A 155 -41.28 -61.07 -8.76
CA GLY A 155 -40.96 -59.75 -9.32
C GLY A 155 -41.26 -59.66 -10.83
N PRO A 156 -41.04 -58.48 -11.44
CA PRO A 156 -41.36 -58.26 -12.85
C PRO A 156 -40.71 -59.28 -13.79
N HIS A 157 -41.52 -60.08 -14.47
CA HIS A 157 -41.07 -61.10 -15.42
C HIS A 157 -41.90 -61.06 -16.70
N VAL A 158 -41.39 -61.68 -17.76
CA VAL A 158 -42.04 -61.69 -19.07
C VAL A 158 -43.27 -62.60 -19.04
N ASN A 159 -44.42 -62.08 -19.49
CA ASN A 159 -45.63 -62.86 -19.72
C ASN A 159 -45.61 -63.47 -21.13
N ASP A 160 -44.92 -64.60 -21.29
CA ASP A 160 -44.77 -65.34 -22.55
C ASP A 160 -45.75 -66.52 -22.69
N TYR A 161 -46.46 -66.86 -21.60
CA TYR A 161 -47.42 -67.95 -21.54
C TYR A 161 -48.87 -67.52 -21.79
N SER A 162 -49.18 -66.23 -21.74
CA SER A 162 -50.47 -65.69 -22.14
C SER A 162 -50.42 -65.04 -23.53
N LEU A 163 -51.47 -65.23 -24.33
CA LEU A 163 -51.70 -64.48 -25.56
C LEU A 163 -52.95 -63.61 -25.36
N ASN A 164 -52.74 -62.31 -25.18
CA ASN A 164 -53.78 -61.31 -24.97
C ASN A 164 -53.58 -60.09 -25.88
N GLU A 165 -54.69 -59.40 -26.20
CA GLU A 165 -54.68 -58.10 -26.88
C GLU A 165 -55.48 -57.07 -26.04
N PRO A 166 -54.88 -55.95 -25.62
CA PRO A 166 -53.47 -55.59 -25.72
C PRO A 166 -52.57 -56.44 -24.79
N LYS A 167 -51.39 -56.80 -25.26
CA LYS A 167 -50.42 -57.60 -24.52
C LYS A 167 -49.62 -56.73 -23.55
N THR A 168 -49.59 -57.10 -22.27
CA THR A 168 -48.62 -56.57 -21.32
C THR A 168 -47.37 -57.46 -21.37
N ASP A 169 -46.21 -56.92 -21.73
CA ASP A 169 -44.99 -57.74 -21.89
C ASP A 169 -44.43 -58.24 -20.56
N ARG A 170 -44.57 -57.44 -19.48
CA ARG A 170 -44.03 -57.78 -18.16
C ARG A 170 -45.07 -57.60 -17.06
N VAL A 171 -45.11 -58.57 -16.16
CA VAL A 171 -46.07 -58.62 -15.05
C VAL A 171 -45.38 -58.95 -13.72
N VAL A 172 -46.04 -58.56 -12.64
CA VAL A 172 -45.71 -58.92 -11.26
C VAL A 172 -46.77 -59.90 -10.79
N SER A 173 -46.38 -61.08 -10.33
CA SER A 173 -47.35 -62.15 -10.03
C SER A 173 -47.37 -62.54 -8.56
N LEU A 174 -48.58 -62.64 -8.02
CA LEU A 174 -48.87 -63.35 -6.79
C LEU A 174 -49.19 -64.79 -7.13
N VAL A 175 -48.43 -65.73 -6.58
CA VAL A 175 -48.64 -67.17 -6.77
C VAL A 175 -49.08 -67.78 -5.45
N TYR A 176 -50.27 -68.35 -5.43
CA TYR A 176 -50.87 -68.95 -4.25
C TYR A 176 -51.23 -70.43 -4.53
N PRO A 177 -50.32 -71.36 -4.21
CA PRO A 177 -50.59 -72.79 -4.27
C PRO A 177 -51.41 -73.23 -3.05
N PHE A 178 -52.40 -74.10 -3.25
CA PHE A 178 -53.26 -74.63 -2.20
C PHE A 178 -53.75 -76.04 -2.58
N ILE A 179 -54.30 -76.77 -1.61
CA ILE A 179 -54.84 -78.12 -1.82
C ILE A 179 -56.34 -78.07 -1.64
N LEU A 180 -57.07 -78.62 -2.62
CA LEU A 180 -58.52 -78.77 -2.55
C LEU A 180 -58.88 -80.01 -1.69
N PRO A 181 -59.84 -79.92 -0.75
CA PRO A 181 -60.18 -81.00 0.21
C PRO A 181 -60.45 -82.37 -0.41
N LYS A 182 -60.93 -82.42 -1.66
CA LYS A 182 -61.29 -83.65 -2.39
C LYS A 182 -60.30 -84.03 -3.49
N ARG A 183 -59.19 -83.32 -3.66
CA ARG A 183 -58.23 -83.56 -4.75
C ARG A 183 -56.81 -83.64 -4.21
N SER A 184 -56.01 -84.55 -4.79
CA SER A 184 -54.63 -84.82 -4.33
C SER A 184 -53.59 -83.94 -5.01
N SER A 185 -53.94 -83.30 -6.13
CA SER A 185 -53.04 -82.38 -6.84
C SER A 185 -53.20 -80.96 -6.30
N PRO A 186 -52.10 -80.21 -6.11
CA PRO A 186 -52.18 -78.82 -5.71
C PRO A 186 -52.80 -77.97 -6.83
N ALA A 187 -53.72 -77.09 -6.45
CA ALA A 187 -54.22 -76.03 -7.30
C ALA A 187 -53.42 -74.75 -7.07
N VAL A 188 -53.33 -73.88 -8.08
CA VAL A 188 -52.55 -72.63 -8.01
C VAL A 188 -53.41 -71.48 -8.49
N ILE A 189 -53.56 -70.46 -7.66
CA ILE A 189 -54.08 -69.15 -8.05
C ILE A 189 -52.89 -68.27 -8.43
N ILE A 190 -52.96 -67.64 -9.59
CA ILE A 190 -51.99 -66.65 -10.07
C ILE A 190 -52.75 -65.36 -10.35
N ILE A 191 -52.34 -64.26 -9.71
CA ILE A 191 -52.88 -62.92 -9.98
C ILE A 191 -51.73 -62.06 -10.45
N GLU A 192 -51.92 -61.41 -11.59
CA GLU A 192 -50.87 -60.69 -12.29
C GLU A 192 -51.20 -59.21 -12.35
N MET A 193 -50.24 -58.37 -11.96
CA MET A 193 -50.30 -56.92 -12.08
C MET A 193 -49.38 -56.48 -13.22
N LYS A 194 -49.84 -55.52 -14.03
CA LYS A 194 -49.05 -54.92 -15.11
C LYS A 194 -47.83 -54.20 -14.54
N GLN A 195 -46.65 -54.38 -15.16
CA GLN A 195 -45.45 -53.64 -14.75
C GLN A 195 -45.66 -52.12 -14.88
N ASP A 196 -46.50 -51.65 -15.81
CA ASP A 196 -46.87 -50.24 -15.98
C ASP A 196 -47.29 -49.56 -14.67
N LYS A 197 -47.89 -50.31 -13.73
CA LYS A 197 -48.23 -49.74 -12.42
C LYS A 197 -47.00 -49.46 -11.57
N LEU A 198 -45.98 -50.31 -11.61
CA LEU A 198 -44.68 -50.01 -11.01
C LEU A 198 -44.02 -48.84 -11.73
N ASP A 199 -44.10 -48.77 -13.06
CA ASP A 199 -43.57 -47.64 -13.82
C ASP A 199 -44.19 -46.32 -13.35
N GLU A 200 -45.52 -46.26 -13.18
CA GLU A 200 -46.24 -45.10 -12.64
C GLU A 200 -45.74 -44.72 -11.24
N LEU A 201 -45.61 -45.71 -10.34
CA LEU A 201 -45.17 -45.47 -8.95
C LEU A 201 -43.74 -44.95 -8.87
N PHE A 202 -42.81 -45.52 -9.66
CA PHE A 202 -41.39 -45.16 -9.64
C PHE A 202 -41.07 -43.90 -10.44
N GLN A 203 -41.97 -43.48 -11.35
CA GLN A 203 -41.80 -42.26 -12.15
C GLN A 203 -42.28 -40.98 -11.46
N SER A 204 -42.71 -41.03 -10.20
CA SER A 204 -43.18 -39.84 -9.49
C SER A 204 -42.10 -38.74 -9.41
N PRO A 205 -42.47 -37.43 -9.50
CA PRO A 205 -41.51 -36.34 -9.48
C PRO A 205 -40.60 -36.33 -8.23
N ALA A 206 -41.15 -36.71 -7.08
CA ALA A 206 -40.41 -36.82 -5.82
C ALA A 206 -39.27 -37.84 -5.93
N LEU A 207 -39.54 -39.03 -6.47
CA LEU A 207 -38.54 -40.11 -6.61
C LEU A 207 -37.47 -39.76 -7.64
N ARG A 208 -37.84 -39.15 -8.77
CA ARG A 208 -36.88 -38.68 -9.78
C ARG A 208 -35.90 -37.64 -9.19
N SER A 209 -36.35 -36.86 -8.21
CA SER A 209 -35.50 -35.86 -7.56
C SER A 209 -34.42 -36.50 -6.68
N LEU A 210 -34.67 -37.67 -6.08
CA LEU A 210 -33.71 -38.37 -5.21
C LEU A 210 -32.51 -38.92 -5.98
N GLY A 211 -32.71 -39.36 -7.22
CA GLY A 211 -31.67 -40.01 -8.02
C GLY A 211 -32.15 -41.32 -8.60
N LYS A 212 -31.48 -42.41 -8.25
CA LYS A 212 -31.80 -43.75 -8.75
C LYS A 212 -32.56 -44.52 -7.67
N VAL A 213 -33.71 -45.09 -8.01
CA VAL A 213 -34.54 -45.86 -7.06
C VAL A 213 -34.70 -47.27 -7.60
N LEU A 214 -34.42 -48.26 -6.75
CA LEU A 214 -34.43 -49.68 -7.09
C LEU A 214 -35.42 -50.44 -6.21
N LEU A 215 -36.07 -51.43 -6.80
CA LEU A 215 -36.76 -52.51 -6.09
C LEU A 215 -35.87 -53.74 -6.11
N ILE A 216 -35.63 -54.33 -4.95
CA ILE A 216 -34.64 -55.40 -4.77
C ILE A 216 -35.33 -56.55 -4.04
N ASP A 217 -35.05 -57.80 -4.41
CA ASP A 217 -35.60 -58.96 -3.70
C ASP A 217 -34.87 -59.27 -2.38
N LYS A 218 -35.37 -60.26 -1.62
CA LYS A 218 -34.74 -60.73 -0.38
C LYS A 218 -33.31 -61.26 -0.57
N TYR A 219 -32.96 -61.64 -1.80
CA TYR A 219 -31.65 -62.13 -2.18
C TYR A 219 -30.79 -61.02 -2.81
N GLY A 220 -31.16 -59.74 -2.71
CA GLY A 220 -30.33 -58.64 -3.22
C GLY A 220 -30.38 -58.44 -4.74
N ARG A 221 -31.22 -59.16 -5.48
CA ARG A 221 -31.37 -59.02 -6.94
C ARG A 221 -32.26 -57.84 -7.28
N ILE A 222 -31.85 -57.03 -8.26
CA ILE A 222 -32.64 -55.89 -8.74
C ILE A 222 -33.84 -56.43 -9.53
N LEU A 223 -35.04 -56.18 -9.00
CA LEU A 223 -36.32 -56.54 -9.62
C LEU A 223 -36.84 -55.45 -10.55
N TYR A 224 -36.63 -54.19 -10.17
CA TYR A 224 -37.09 -53.02 -10.92
C TYR A 224 -36.16 -51.83 -10.66
N SER A 225 -36.05 -50.92 -11.63
CA SER A 225 -35.23 -49.71 -11.51
C SER A 225 -35.92 -48.53 -12.18
N SER A 226 -35.85 -47.36 -11.55
CA SER A 226 -36.26 -46.08 -12.17
C SER A 226 -35.40 -45.70 -13.39
N ASP A 227 -34.20 -46.28 -13.49
CA ASP A 227 -33.26 -46.11 -14.60
C ASP A 227 -33.03 -47.48 -15.27
N PRO A 228 -33.61 -47.74 -16.46
CA PRO A 228 -33.53 -49.04 -17.12
C PRO A 228 -32.10 -49.52 -17.39
N SER A 229 -31.11 -48.64 -17.47
CA SER A 229 -29.71 -49.03 -17.72
C SER A 229 -29.07 -49.79 -16.56
N LEU A 230 -29.70 -49.78 -15.38
CA LEU A 230 -29.23 -50.48 -14.18
C LEU A 230 -29.79 -51.88 -14.04
N LEU A 231 -30.73 -52.27 -14.91
CA LEU A 231 -31.23 -53.64 -14.93
C LEU A 231 -30.14 -54.55 -15.51
N PRO A 232 -29.78 -55.65 -14.84
CA PRO A 232 -28.80 -56.59 -15.37
C PRO A 232 -29.30 -57.19 -16.69
N ALA A 233 -28.39 -57.41 -17.64
CA ALA A 233 -28.71 -58.20 -18.83
C ALA A 233 -29.15 -59.61 -18.39
N GLU A 234 -30.08 -60.24 -19.13
CA GLU A 234 -30.79 -61.50 -18.78
C GLU A 234 -29.91 -62.70 -18.40
N HIS A 235 -28.58 -62.61 -18.49
CA HIS A 235 -27.64 -63.69 -18.22
C HIS A 235 -26.53 -63.34 -17.20
N GLU A 236 -26.62 -62.19 -16.53
CA GLU A 236 -25.54 -61.65 -15.67
C GLU A 236 -25.94 -61.53 -14.19
N TYR A 237 -26.80 -62.44 -13.70
CA TYR A 237 -27.27 -62.48 -12.31
C TYR A 237 -26.19 -62.84 -11.28
N SER A 238 -24.92 -63.03 -11.69
CA SER A 238 -23.98 -63.80 -10.89
C SER A 238 -23.19 -63.02 -9.82
N ASN A 239 -23.34 -61.70 -9.63
CA ASN A 239 -22.52 -60.99 -8.63
C ASN A 239 -23.10 -59.68 -8.03
N GLN A 240 -24.39 -59.38 -8.21
CA GLN A 240 -24.97 -58.12 -7.74
C GLN A 240 -25.88 -58.30 -6.51
N TYR A 241 -25.27 -58.34 -5.32
CA TYR A 241 -25.98 -58.36 -4.04
C TYR A 241 -25.87 -57.00 -3.35
N ILE A 242 -26.96 -56.24 -3.30
CA ILE A 242 -27.06 -55.09 -2.39
C ILE A 242 -27.33 -55.65 -0.99
N THR A 243 -26.29 -55.61 -0.16
CA THR A 243 -26.38 -56.05 1.24
C THR A 243 -26.97 -54.94 2.12
N ASN A 244 -27.47 -55.27 3.31
CA ASN A 244 -28.04 -54.30 4.27
C ASN A 244 -27.06 -53.17 4.67
N THR A 245 -25.78 -53.30 4.36
CA THR A 245 -24.69 -52.43 4.82
C THR A 245 -23.80 -51.88 3.70
N ASN A 246 -23.92 -52.35 2.46
CA ASN A 246 -23.06 -51.90 1.36
C ASN A 246 -23.75 -51.99 -0.01
N LEU A 247 -23.59 -50.91 -0.78
CA LEU A 247 -23.69 -50.93 -2.24
C LEU A 247 -22.53 -51.71 -2.85
N LEU A 248 -22.86 -52.37 -3.95
CA LEU A 248 -21.94 -52.80 -5.00
C LEU A 248 -20.70 -51.90 -5.19
N GLY A 249 -19.51 -52.52 -5.17
CA GLY A 249 -18.38 -52.17 -6.04
C GLY A 249 -17.93 -50.69 -6.07
N GLY A 250 -17.68 -50.07 -4.92
CA GLY A 250 -16.99 -48.77 -4.87
C GLY A 250 -17.85 -47.53 -5.08
N LEU A 251 -19.18 -47.66 -5.15
CA LEU A 251 -20.11 -46.52 -5.27
C LEU A 251 -20.37 -45.75 -3.94
N ASN A 252 -19.84 -46.23 -2.81
CA ASN A 252 -20.05 -45.60 -1.49
C ASN A 252 -19.49 -44.15 -1.42
N ASP A 253 -18.50 -43.81 -2.24
CA ASP A 253 -17.94 -42.44 -2.26
C ASP A 253 -18.77 -41.47 -3.12
N GLU A 254 -19.46 -41.97 -4.14
CA GLU A 254 -20.23 -41.13 -5.08
C GLU A 254 -21.71 -41.02 -4.72
N TYR A 255 -22.26 -41.96 -3.95
CA TYR A 255 -23.67 -42.01 -3.60
C TYR A 255 -23.90 -42.21 -2.11
N SER A 256 -24.87 -41.49 -1.57
CA SER A 256 -25.50 -41.83 -0.29
C SER A 256 -26.74 -42.69 -0.57
N PHE A 257 -27.02 -43.68 0.27
CA PHE A 257 -28.17 -44.57 0.08
C PHE A 257 -29.01 -44.75 1.33
N ILE A 258 -30.27 -45.05 1.10
CA ILE A 258 -31.25 -45.42 2.11
C ILE A 258 -32.09 -46.58 1.56
N TYR A 259 -32.70 -47.35 2.45
CA TYR A 259 -33.65 -48.38 2.04
C TYR A 259 -34.75 -48.57 3.09
N ASP A 260 -35.85 -49.13 2.63
CA ASP A 260 -36.91 -49.65 3.49
C ASP A 260 -37.29 -51.07 3.02
N ILE A 261 -37.74 -51.90 3.95
CA ILE A 261 -38.10 -53.30 3.69
C ILE A 261 -39.62 -53.42 3.64
N ASN A 262 -40.13 -53.96 2.54
CA ASN A 262 -41.51 -54.40 2.44
C ASN A 262 -41.67 -55.75 3.13
N TYR A 263 -42.15 -55.78 4.37
CA TYR A 263 -42.33 -57.02 5.11
C TYR A 263 -43.37 -57.98 4.49
N PHE A 264 -44.25 -57.47 3.61
CA PHE A 264 -45.30 -58.27 2.97
C PHE A 264 -44.78 -59.11 1.79
N SER A 265 -43.83 -58.58 1.02
CA SER A 265 -43.18 -59.27 -0.12
C SER A 265 -41.77 -59.77 0.17
N GLY A 266 -41.13 -59.24 1.21
CA GLY A 266 -39.69 -59.40 1.44
C GLY A 266 -38.81 -58.59 0.49
N TRP A 267 -39.40 -57.70 -0.32
CA TRP A 267 -38.65 -56.80 -1.20
C TRP A 267 -38.12 -55.59 -0.43
N LYS A 268 -37.10 -54.95 -0.98
CA LYS A 268 -36.51 -53.72 -0.45
C LYS A 268 -36.62 -52.62 -1.48
N VAL A 269 -37.05 -51.45 -1.05
CA VAL A 269 -37.03 -50.23 -1.86
C VAL A 269 -35.80 -49.46 -1.44
N ALA A 270 -34.87 -49.24 -2.36
CA ALA A 270 -33.62 -48.53 -2.09
C ALA A 270 -33.51 -47.28 -2.96
N ALA A 271 -33.12 -46.15 -2.38
CA ALA A 271 -32.82 -44.93 -3.12
C ALA A 271 -31.34 -44.57 -3.01
N PHE A 272 -30.76 -44.22 -4.15
CA PHE A 272 -29.36 -43.86 -4.33
C PHE A 272 -29.28 -42.40 -4.78
N ILE A 273 -28.71 -41.59 -3.91
CA ILE A 273 -28.64 -40.13 -4.04
C ILE A 273 -27.20 -39.75 -4.37
N PRO A 274 -26.93 -39.21 -5.58
CA PRO A 274 -25.59 -38.75 -5.93
C PRO A 274 -25.10 -37.69 -4.93
N ASN A 275 -23.91 -37.87 -4.35
CA ASN A 275 -23.30 -36.90 -3.45
C ASN A 275 -23.10 -35.54 -4.14
N VAL A 276 -22.87 -35.53 -5.46
CA VAL A 276 -22.83 -34.31 -6.28
C VAL A 276 -24.15 -33.51 -6.22
N LYS A 277 -25.32 -34.17 -6.16
CA LYS A 277 -26.60 -33.49 -5.99
C LYS A 277 -26.68 -32.82 -4.61
N ILE A 278 -26.23 -33.52 -3.57
CA ILE A 278 -26.16 -32.98 -2.20
C ILE A 278 -25.23 -31.76 -2.17
N GLU A 279 -24.06 -31.84 -2.81
CA GLU A 279 -23.10 -30.73 -2.92
C GLU A 279 -23.66 -29.51 -3.67
N GLN A 280 -24.39 -29.75 -4.77
CA GLN A 280 -25.03 -28.68 -5.53
C GLN A 280 -26.06 -27.92 -4.69
N SER A 281 -26.79 -28.60 -3.79
CA SER A 281 -27.79 -27.98 -2.91
C SER A 281 -27.21 -26.88 -1.99
N PHE A 282 -25.92 -26.91 -1.67
CA PHE A 282 -25.25 -25.87 -0.87
C PHE A 282 -24.12 -25.12 -1.60
N ALA A 283 -23.92 -25.37 -2.90
CA ALA A 283 -22.88 -24.72 -3.69
C ALA A 283 -23.05 -23.19 -3.80
N SER A 284 -24.28 -22.68 -3.72
CA SER A 284 -24.57 -21.24 -3.70
C SER A 284 -23.95 -20.55 -2.48
N ILE A 285 -23.87 -21.23 -1.34
CA ILE A 285 -23.25 -20.70 -0.11
C ILE A 285 -21.76 -20.48 -0.35
N ARG A 286 -21.08 -21.44 -0.97
CA ARG A 286 -19.65 -21.31 -1.33
C ARG A 286 -19.40 -20.09 -2.20
N LYS A 287 -20.25 -19.83 -3.21
CA LYS A 287 -20.14 -18.64 -4.07
C LYS A 287 -20.29 -17.34 -3.27
N ILE A 288 -21.28 -17.27 -2.37
CA ILE A 288 -21.49 -16.11 -1.49
C ILE A 288 -20.28 -15.89 -0.58
N VAL A 289 -19.71 -16.94 0.02
CA VAL A 289 -18.51 -16.83 0.86
C VAL A 289 -17.32 -16.29 0.07
N PHE A 290 -17.05 -16.79 -1.14
CA PHE A 290 -15.97 -16.25 -1.98
C PHE A 290 -16.21 -14.81 -2.43
N MET A 291 -17.46 -14.44 -2.73
CA MET A 291 -17.83 -13.05 -3.04
C MET A 291 -17.54 -12.13 -1.84
N LEU A 292 -17.93 -12.54 -0.62
CA LEU A 292 -17.66 -11.78 0.60
C LEU A 292 -16.16 -11.63 0.85
N ILE A 293 -15.37 -12.71 0.71
CA ILE A 293 -13.90 -12.65 0.82
C ILE A 293 -13.34 -11.61 -0.15
N GLY A 294 -13.81 -11.59 -1.40
CA GLY A 294 -13.40 -10.61 -2.41
C GLY A 294 -13.76 -9.17 -2.02
N ILE A 295 -14.99 -8.92 -1.59
CA ILE A 295 -15.45 -7.58 -1.16
C ILE A 295 -14.61 -7.07 0.01
N PHE A 296 -14.42 -7.89 1.05
CA PHE A 296 -13.65 -7.49 2.22
C PHE A 296 -12.17 -7.31 1.90
N LEU A 297 -11.58 -8.10 1.00
CA LEU A 297 -10.21 -7.87 0.52
C LEU A 297 -10.07 -6.47 -0.10
N VAL A 298 -11.00 -6.07 -0.96
CA VAL A 298 -11.01 -4.74 -1.57
C VAL A 298 -11.15 -3.66 -0.49
N ILE A 299 -12.07 -3.83 0.46
CA ILE A 299 -12.25 -2.89 1.59
C ILE A 299 -10.96 -2.79 2.43
N SER A 300 -10.29 -3.89 2.75
CA SER A 300 -9.03 -3.88 3.52
C SER A 300 -7.92 -3.13 2.79
N ILE A 301 -7.83 -3.29 1.46
CA ILE A 301 -6.83 -2.57 0.66
C ILE A 301 -7.15 -1.07 0.64
N LEU A 302 -8.41 -0.69 0.45
CA LEU A 302 -8.84 0.71 0.45
C LEU A 302 -8.61 1.37 1.82
N LEU A 303 -9.00 0.70 2.91
CA LEU A 303 -8.74 1.18 4.28
C LEU A 303 -7.26 1.28 4.57
N GLY A 304 -6.47 0.26 4.21
CA GLY A 304 -5.02 0.26 4.38
C GLY A 304 -4.33 1.37 3.59
N TRP A 305 -4.83 1.69 2.39
CA TRP A 305 -4.33 2.82 1.61
C TRP A 305 -4.72 4.17 2.22
N GLY A 306 -5.99 4.35 2.63
CA GLY A 306 -6.45 5.56 3.31
C GLY A 306 -5.68 5.86 4.60
N LEU A 307 -5.46 4.85 5.44
CA LEU A 307 -4.67 5.00 6.68
C LEU A 307 -3.20 5.32 6.39
N SER A 308 -2.62 4.71 5.35
CA SER A 308 -1.25 5.02 4.93
C SER A 308 -1.09 6.49 4.55
N ASP A 309 -2.11 7.05 3.90
CA ASP A 309 -2.03 8.42 3.40
C ASP A 309 -2.34 9.45 4.49
N ARG A 310 -3.24 9.13 5.44
CA ARG A 310 -3.56 10.01 6.56
C ARG A 310 -2.56 9.96 7.72
N LEU A 311 -1.99 8.80 8.05
CA LEU A 311 -1.10 8.67 9.22
C LEU A 311 0.38 8.55 8.85
N ILE A 312 0.73 7.66 7.92
CA ILE A 312 2.14 7.29 7.68
C ILE A 312 2.88 8.35 6.85
N LYS A 313 2.22 8.92 5.83
CA LYS A 313 2.83 9.95 4.97
C LYS A 313 3.23 11.20 5.78
N PRO A 314 2.34 11.84 6.57
CA PRO A 314 2.72 12.99 7.39
C PRO A 314 3.85 12.68 8.39
N LEU A 315 3.79 11.54 9.09
CA LEU A 315 4.87 11.12 10.00
C LEU A 315 6.21 10.98 9.30
N ARG A 316 6.22 10.49 8.05
CA ARG A 316 7.46 10.35 7.26
C ARG A 316 7.99 11.72 6.82
N THR A 317 7.12 12.66 6.46
CA THR A 317 7.50 14.04 6.15
C THR A 317 8.14 14.70 7.37
N LEU A 318 7.48 14.61 8.54
CA LEU A 318 8.03 15.15 9.80
C LEU A 318 9.39 14.53 10.13
N GLN A 319 9.56 13.22 9.93
CA GLN A 319 10.85 12.54 10.12
C GLN A 319 11.94 13.10 9.18
N ILE A 320 11.61 13.43 7.93
CA ILE A 320 12.54 14.01 6.97
C ILE A 320 12.93 15.42 7.41
N ASP A 321 11.96 16.23 7.83
CA ASP A 321 12.19 17.60 8.28
C ASP A 321 13.06 17.65 9.54
N MET A 322 12.80 16.78 10.51
CA MET A 322 13.66 16.58 11.69
C MET A 322 15.11 16.23 11.30
N ARG A 323 15.30 15.40 10.27
CA ARG A 323 16.64 15.06 9.78
C ARG A 323 17.34 16.24 9.10
N GLN A 324 16.62 17.17 8.47
CA GLN A 324 17.21 18.38 7.89
C GLN A 324 17.68 19.33 9.00
N VAL A 325 16.87 19.53 10.04
CA VAL A 325 17.26 20.33 11.21
C VAL A 325 18.49 19.75 11.90
N LYS A 326 18.55 18.43 12.07
CA LYS A 326 19.75 17.73 12.61
C LYS A 326 21.02 17.98 11.77
N LYS A 327 20.89 18.26 10.47
CA LYS A 327 22.02 18.58 9.56
C LYS A 327 22.39 20.07 9.56
N GLY A 328 21.81 20.88 10.45
CA GLY A 328 22.11 22.31 10.57
C GLY A 328 21.21 23.24 9.76
N LYS A 329 20.13 22.73 9.14
CA LYS A 329 19.16 23.56 8.41
C LYS A 329 18.02 24.04 9.30
N PHE A 330 18.30 24.99 10.17
CA PHE A 330 17.37 25.48 11.20
C PHE A 330 16.20 26.35 10.67
N TYR A 331 16.20 26.70 9.39
CA TYR A 331 15.06 27.36 8.74
C TYR A 331 14.00 26.38 8.21
N THR A 332 14.20 25.07 8.38
CA THR A 332 13.23 24.06 7.95
C THR A 332 11.95 24.20 8.78
N ARG A 333 10.79 24.19 8.13
CA ARG A 333 9.48 24.13 8.78
C ARG A 333 8.66 23.00 8.17
N SER A 334 7.99 22.25 9.03
CA SER A 334 7.03 21.23 8.61
C SER A 334 5.76 21.91 8.14
N ALA A 335 5.36 21.64 6.89
CA ALA A 335 4.15 22.17 6.25
C ALA A 335 2.93 21.27 6.46
N ILE A 336 2.99 20.34 7.42
CA ILE A 336 1.85 19.46 7.73
C ILE A 336 0.78 20.31 8.41
N ASP A 337 -0.29 20.57 7.66
CA ASP A 337 -1.49 21.25 8.10
C ASP A 337 -2.60 20.21 8.34
N ALA A 338 -2.67 19.74 9.58
CA ALA A 338 -3.66 18.78 10.04
C ALA A 338 -4.24 19.25 11.36
N ASP A 339 -5.51 18.92 11.61
CA ASP A 339 -6.23 19.26 12.85
C ASP A 339 -6.36 18.03 13.78
N ASP A 340 -5.32 17.18 13.75
CA ASP A 340 -5.19 15.97 14.55
C ASP A 340 -3.87 15.98 15.35
N GLU A 341 -3.58 14.89 16.06
CA GLU A 341 -2.36 14.75 16.87
C GLU A 341 -1.07 14.88 16.03
N ILE A 342 -1.13 14.62 14.72
CA ILE A 342 0.01 14.80 13.82
C ILE A 342 0.22 16.27 13.49
N GLY A 343 -0.88 17.03 13.36
CA GLY A 343 -0.85 18.49 13.30
C GLY A 343 -0.22 19.12 14.54
N ASP A 344 -0.60 18.66 15.72
CA ASP A 344 0.00 19.11 16.99
C ASP A 344 1.51 18.83 17.05
N LEU A 345 1.94 17.64 16.61
CA LEU A 345 3.36 17.31 16.50
C LEU A 345 4.11 18.24 15.55
N SER A 346 3.50 18.60 14.40
CA SER A 346 4.06 19.54 13.43
C SER A 346 4.24 20.94 14.03
N ARG A 347 3.21 21.45 14.72
CA ARG A 347 3.24 22.76 15.41
C ARG A 347 4.31 22.81 16.49
N ASN A 348 4.35 21.82 17.37
CA ASN A 348 5.35 21.72 18.43
C ASN A 348 6.78 21.60 17.88
N PHE A 349 6.96 20.83 16.81
CA PHE A 349 8.25 20.75 16.10
C PHE A 349 8.66 22.12 15.55
N ASN A 350 7.76 22.85 14.87
CA ASN A 350 8.06 24.17 14.33
C ASN A 350 8.42 25.18 15.43
N GLN A 351 7.75 25.13 16.58
CA GLN A 351 8.08 25.97 17.74
C GLN A 351 9.50 25.68 18.27
N MET A 352 9.84 24.40 18.48
CA MET A 352 11.18 24.00 18.91
C MET A 352 12.27 24.47 17.92
N VAL A 353 12.02 24.40 16.61
CA VAL A 353 12.99 24.86 15.62
C VAL A 353 13.15 26.39 15.65
N ALA A 354 12.08 27.14 15.87
CA ALA A 354 12.15 28.60 16.04
C ALA A 354 12.94 29.00 17.30
N GLU A 355 12.79 28.25 18.39
CA GLU A 355 13.60 28.46 19.60
C GLU A 355 15.09 28.20 19.35
N ILE A 356 15.42 27.12 18.61
CA ILE A 356 16.81 26.82 18.22
C ILE A 356 17.40 27.95 17.35
N GLU A 357 16.64 28.45 16.38
CA GLU A 357 17.05 29.58 15.54
C GLU A 357 17.34 30.83 16.38
N SER A 358 16.43 31.20 17.30
CA SER A 358 16.64 32.32 18.22
C SER A 358 17.88 32.14 19.11
N LEU A 359 18.15 30.91 19.58
CA LEU A 359 19.36 30.61 20.36
C LEU A 359 20.63 30.78 19.53
N ILE A 360 20.63 30.37 18.27
CA ILE A 360 21.77 30.54 17.36
C ILE A 360 22.06 32.02 17.13
N ASP A 361 21.02 32.84 16.88
CA ASP A 361 21.18 34.28 16.68
C ASP A 361 21.75 34.97 17.92
N LYS A 362 21.24 34.62 19.11
CA LYS A 362 21.76 35.14 20.39
C LYS A 362 23.23 34.77 20.60
N ILE A 363 23.62 33.54 20.28
CA ILE A 363 25.01 33.09 20.38
C ILE A 363 25.89 33.87 19.39
N SER A 364 25.44 34.04 18.15
CA SER A 364 26.16 34.79 17.12
C SER A 364 26.38 36.25 17.51
N GLU A 365 25.35 36.91 18.04
CA GLU A 365 25.43 38.29 18.51
C GLU A 365 26.38 38.43 19.71
N SER A 366 26.32 37.48 20.65
CA SER A 366 27.22 37.42 21.81
C SER A 366 28.68 37.27 21.38
N GLU A 367 28.98 36.37 20.44
CA GLU A 367 30.32 36.20 19.87
C GLU A 367 30.81 37.48 19.15
N ARG A 368 29.93 38.15 18.40
CA ARG A 368 30.29 39.41 17.72
C ARG A 368 30.63 40.51 18.72
N LYS A 369 29.82 40.67 19.76
CA LYS A 369 30.05 41.64 20.86
C LYS A 369 31.36 41.34 21.58
N LYS A 370 31.62 40.07 21.91
CA LYS A 370 32.87 39.64 22.54
C LYS A 370 34.09 40.02 21.71
N LYS A 371 34.07 39.73 20.40
CA LYS A 371 35.17 40.06 19.48
C LYS A 371 35.41 41.58 19.36
N GLN A 372 34.34 42.38 19.38
CA GLN A 372 34.45 43.83 19.37
C GLN A 372 35.11 44.38 20.65
N ILE A 373 34.74 43.84 21.83
CA ILE A 373 35.33 44.22 23.11
C ILE A 373 36.83 43.84 23.15
N GLU A 374 37.19 42.64 22.66
CA GLU A 374 38.59 42.22 22.56
C GLU A 374 39.41 43.17 21.67
N MET A 375 38.86 43.57 20.51
CA MET A 375 39.51 44.52 19.60
C MET A 375 39.70 45.90 20.24
N GLN A 376 38.68 46.41 20.94
CA GLN A 376 38.76 47.69 21.66
C GLN A 376 39.79 47.62 22.80
N SER A 377 39.80 46.54 23.58
CA SER A 377 40.77 46.35 24.66
C SER A 377 42.22 46.37 24.18
N LEU A 378 42.50 45.70 23.05
CA LEU A 378 43.82 45.73 22.41
C LEU A 378 44.23 47.14 21.98
N GLN A 379 43.29 47.94 21.47
CA GLN A 379 43.57 49.33 21.08
C GLN A 379 43.84 50.24 22.29
N TYR A 380 43.11 50.08 23.38
CA TYR A 380 43.31 50.87 24.61
C TYR A 380 44.65 50.61 25.31
N GLN A 381 45.37 49.53 24.99
CA GLN A 381 46.70 49.25 25.57
C GLN A 381 47.81 50.21 25.09
N ILE A 382 47.58 51.04 24.04
CA ILE A 382 48.49 52.13 23.66
C ILE A 382 48.02 53.40 24.36
N ASN A 383 48.66 53.82 25.47
CA ASN A 383 48.28 55.04 26.21
C ASN A 383 48.73 56.32 25.47
N PRO A 384 47.83 57.07 24.80
CA PRO A 384 48.22 58.23 23.99
C PRO A 384 48.68 59.39 24.88
N HIS A 385 48.13 59.48 26.09
CA HIS A 385 48.42 60.55 27.03
C HIS A 385 49.85 60.48 27.56
N PHE A 386 50.38 59.27 27.80
CA PHE A 386 51.78 59.10 28.17
C PHE A 386 52.71 59.66 27.09
N LEU A 387 52.50 59.29 25.83
CA LEU A 387 53.31 59.75 24.70
C LEU A 387 53.26 61.27 24.52
N TYR A 388 52.07 61.89 24.60
CA TYR A 388 51.94 63.35 24.55
C TYR A 388 52.69 64.02 25.70
N ASN A 389 52.53 63.51 26.91
CA ASN A 389 53.17 64.10 28.08
C ASN A 389 54.69 63.99 28.02
N THR A 390 55.23 62.86 27.57
CA THR A 390 56.67 62.70 27.38
C THR A 390 57.21 63.69 26.35
N LEU A 391 56.56 63.84 25.20
CA LEU A 391 57.02 64.76 24.14
C LEU A 391 56.86 66.24 24.53
N ASN A 392 55.77 66.61 25.20
CA ASN A 392 55.57 67.96 25.73
C ASN A 392 56.65 68.33 26.77
N SER A 393 57.05 67.39 27.63
CA SER A 393 58.15 67.60 28.59
C SER A 393 59.50 67.83 27.88
N VAL A 394 59.79 67.07 26.82
CA VAL A 394 61.01 67.28 26.02
C VAL A 394 60.97 68.61 25.26
N GLN A 395 59.78 69.04 24.79
CA GLN A 395 59.60 70.34 24.14
C GLN A 395 59.91 71.51 25.09
N TRP A 396 59.51 71.41 26.36
CA TRP A 396 59.84 72.39 27.39
C TRP A 396 61.34 72.42 27.68
N LEU A 397 61.99 71.27 27.82
CA LEU A 397 63.45 71.19 27.97
C LEU A 397 64.16 71.87 26.79
N ALA A 398 63.73 71.62 25.54
CA ALA A 398 64.33 72.26 24.37
C ALA A 398 64.24 73.79 24.38
N LYS A 399 63.12 74.36 24.89
CA LYS A 399 62.97 75.81 25.07
C LYS A 399 63.91 76.36 26.14
N GLU A 400 64.09 75.62 27.24
CA GLU A 400 64.95 76.01 28.35
C GLU A 400 66.44 76.04 27.96
N TYR A 401 66.88 75.08 27.15
CA TYR A 401 68.22 75.05 26.56
C TYR A 401 68.41 76.03 25.37
N LYS A 402 67.43 76.91 25.11
CA LYS A 402 67.43 77.88 23.99
C LYS A 402 67.73 77.22 22.63
N ALA A 403 67.15 76.05 22.37
CA ALA A 403 67.24 75.34 21.10
C ALA A 403 65.90 75.48 20.32
N PRO A 404 65.65 76.64 19.67
CA PRO A 404 64.37 76.92 19.03
C PRO A 404 64.03 75.92 17.91
N GLU A 405 65.04 75.42 17.20
CA GLU A 405 64.88 74.42 16.12
C GLU A 405 64.32 73.09 16.65
N ILE A 406 64.81 72.64 17.82
CA ILE A 406 64.33 71.41 18.47
C ILE A 406 62.90 71.60 18.97
N SER A 407 62.59 72.78 19.52
CA SER A 407 61.24 73.09 19.99
C SER A 407 60.21 73.11 18.85
N GLU A 408 60.56 73.69 17.71
CA GLU A 408 59.69 73.73 16.53
C GLU A 408 59.48 72.33 15.93
N MET A 409 60.54 71.53 15.83
CA MET A 409 60.43 70.13 15.38
C MET A 409 59.53 69.30 16.31
N LEU A 410 59.68 69.43 17.63
CA LEU A 410 58.83 68.72 18.60
C LEU A 410 57.37 69.17 18.52
N THR A 411 57.12 70.47 18.29
CA THR A 411 55.76 71.00 18.06
C THR A 411 55.12 70.34 16.86
N ALA A 412 55.84 70.26 15.73
CA ALA A 412 55.34 69.62 14.53
C ALA A 412 55.10 68.11 14.76
N LEU A 413 55.97 67.43 15.50
CA LEU A 413 55.82 66.00 15.84
C LEU A 413 54.61 65.73 16.73
N ILE A 414 54.40 66.53 17.78
CA ILE A 414 53.24 66.41 18.68
C ILE A 414 51.95 66.60 17.90
N LYS A 415 51.89 67.59 17.01
CA LYS A 415 50.71 67.85 16.17
C LYS A 415 50.45 66.72 15.17
N LEU A 416 51.48 66.17 14.53
CA LEU A 416 51.38 65.03 13.63
C LEU A 416 50.90 63.76 14.38
N LEU A 417 51.47 63.47 15.54
CA LEU A 417 51.05 62.35 16.38
C LEU A 417 49.59 62.51 16.86
N ARG A 418 49.20 63.72 17.25
CA ARG A 418 47.82 64.01 17.67
C ARG A 418 46.82 63.81 16.54
N ALA A 419 47.17 64.25 15.34
CA ALA A 419 46.38 63.96 14.16
C ALA A 419 46.30 62.45 13.89
N SER A 420 47.37 61.67 14.09
CA SER A 420 47.38 60.23 13.79
C SER A 420 46.56 59.38 14.75
N LEU A 421 46.45 59.80 16.01
CA LEU A 421 45.78 59.03 17.08
C LEU A 421 44.32 59.45 17.32
N ASN A 422 43.88 60.59 16.79
CA ASN A 422 42.49 61.03 16.92
C ASN A 422 41.62 60.30 15.89
N THR A 423 40.79 59.32 16.27
CA THR A 423 40.14 58.38 15.33
C THR A 423 38.64 58.61 15.09
N THR A 424 38.10 59.78 15.46
CA THR A 424 36.65 60.00 15.45
C THR A 424 36.01 60.05 14.06
N ASN A 425 36.74 60.37 12.99
CA ASN A 425 36.24 60.40 11.61
C ASN A 425 37.24 59.76 10.62
N TYR A 426 36.73 59.03 9.63
CA TYR A 426 37.54 58.31 8.62
C TYR A 426 37.95 59.16 7.40
N THR A 427 37.20 60.23 7.11
CA THR A 427 37.46 61.23 6.06
C THR A 427 37.54 62.64 6.65
N HIS A 428 38.32 63.53 6.04
CA HIS A 428 38.47 64.93 6.45
C HIS A 428 38.63 65.84 5.24
N MET A 429 38.63 67.16 5.43
CA MET A 429 38.80 68.11 4.33
C MET A 429 40.25 68.07 3.81
N LEU A 430 40.45 68.35 2.53
CA LEU A 430 41.78 68.41 1.91
C LEU A 430 42.68 69.43 2.63
N GLU A 431 42.12 70.53 3.14
CA GLU A 431 42.87 71.49 3.98
C GLU A 431 43.45 70.84 5.24
N GLU A 432 42.72 69.91 5.88
CA GLU A 432 43.17 69.22 7.10
C GLU A 432 44.32 68.26 6.76
N GLU A 433 44.27 67.60 5.60
CA GLU A 433 45.38 66.76 5.11
C GLU A 433 46.62 67.59 4.77
N LEU A 434 46.44 68.75 4.12
CA LEU A 434 47.54 69.68 3.82
C LEU A 434 48.16 70.25 5.10
N GLU A 435 47.35 70.48 6.15
CA GLU A 435 47.84 70.91 7.45
C GLU A 435 48.73 69.84 8.09
N VAL A 436 48.28 68.58 8.13
CA VAL A 436 49.09 67.44 8.60
C VAL A 436 50.39 67.33 7.80
N LEU A 437 50.29 67.47 6.48
CA LEU A 437 51.43 67.41 5.59
C LEU A 437 52.42 68.56 5.83
N SER A 438 51.94 69.74 6.22
CA SER A 438 52.78 70.87 6.59
C SER A 438 53.61 70.58 7.86
N TYR A 439 53.04 69.86 8.83
CA TYR A 439 53.79 69.43 10.02
C TYR A 439 54.85 68.40 9.65
N TYR A 440 54.51 67.43 8.79
CA TYR A 440 55.48 66.47 8.26
C TYR A 440 56.63 67.17 7.51
N ALA A 441 56.30 68.09 6.61
CA ALA A 441 57.27 68.87 5.82
C ALA A 441 58.24 69.66 6.71
N ARG A 442 57.74 70.32 7.77
CA ARG A 442 58.59 71.04 8.74
C ARG A 442 59.58 70.12 9.44
N ILE A 443 59.17 68.90 9.82
CA ILE A 443 60.08 67.93 10.44
C ILE A 443 61.17 67.50 9.45
N GLN A 444 60.80 67.24 8.19
CA GLN A 444 61.77 66.83 7.16
C GLN A 444 62.73 67.96 6.75
N LYS A 445 62.27 69.22 6.77
CA LYS A 445 63.10 70.40 6.50
C LYS A 445 64.36 70.44 7.36
N TYR A 446 64.23 70.16 8.66
CA TYR A 446 65.36 70.09 9.59
C TYR A 446 66.26 68.85 9.40
N ARG A 447 65.74 67.78 8.81
CA ARG A 447 66.52 66.54 8.55
C ARG A 447 67.42 66.66 7.31
N TYR A 448 66.99 67.45 6.32
CA TYR A 448 67.65 67.57 5.02
C TYR A 448 68.21 68.99 4.74
N ASP A 449 68.44 69.78 5.80
CA ASP A 449 69.15 71.08 5.77
C ASP A 449 68.70 72.02 4.63
N ASP A 450 67.38 72.18 4.46
CA ASP A 450 66.75 73.05 3.45
C ASP A 450 66.98 72.69 1.97
N GLN A 451 67.52 71.51 1.66
CA GLN A 451 67.83 71.07 0.29
C GLN A 451 66.58 70.69 -0.54
N VAL A 452 65.38 70.72 0.05
CA VAL A 452 64.13 70.27 -0.58
C VAL A 452 63.06 71.34 -0.48
N LYS A 453 62.59 71.83 -1.65
CA LYS A 453 61.52 72.82 -1.74
C LYS A 453 60.18 72.15 -2.06
N ILE A 454 59.21 72.30 -1.16
CA ILE A 454 57.83 71.90 -1.41
C ILE A 454 57.03 73.11 -1.92
N ILE A 455 56.34 72.93 -3.05
CA ILE A 455 55.54 73.96 -3.69
C ILE A 455 54.08 73.50 -3.73
N TYR A 456 53.18 74.33 -3.21
CA TYR A 456 51.74 74.07 -3.21
C TYR A 456 51.05 74.91 -4.29
N ARG A 457 50.28 74.27 -5.17
CA ARG A 457 49.44 74.89 -6.19
C ARG A 457 48.02 74.33 -6.09
N ILE A 458 47.30 74.79 -5.07
CA ILE A 458 45.99 74.25 -4.69
C ILE A 458 44.92 75.28 -5.05
N ASP A 459 43.93 74.86 -5.83
CA ASP A 459 42.75 75.70 -6.11
C ASP A 459 41.90 75.81 -4.83
N THR A 460 41.39 77.00 -4.52
CA THR A 460 40.68 77.23 -3.25
C THR A 460 39.34 76.51 -3.17
N ASP A 461 38.76 76.13 -4.30
CA ASP A 461 37.47 75.43 -4.39
C ASP A 461 37.56 73.94 -4.01
N VAL A 462 38.75 73.35 -3.96
CA VAL A 462 38.96 71.95 -3.58
C VAL A 462 39.42 71.75 -2.13
N LEU A 463 39.68 72.82 -1.37
CA LEU A 463 40.14 72.73 0.02
C LEU A 463 39.15 72.02 0.96
N ALA A 464 37.85 72.23 0.74
CA ALA A 464 36.77 71.61 1.52
C ALA A 464 36.34 70.21 0.99
N ALA A 465 37.02 69.68 -0.03
CA ALA A 465 36.73 68.35 -0.56
C ALA A 465 37.11 67.26 0.45
N LEU A 466 36.25 66.26 0.61
CA LEU A 466 36.48 65.13 1.51
C LEU A 466 37.51 64.16 0.92
N VAL A 467 38.59 63.94 1.65
CA VAL A 467 39.63 62.96 1.34
C VAL A 467 39.79 61.95 2.49
N PRO A 468 40.23 60.70 2.22
CA PRO A 468 40.57 59.78 3.28
C PRO A 468 41.80 60.31 4.02
N ARG A 469 41.85 60.12 5.35
CA ARG A 469 42.94 60.66 6.16
C ARG A 469 44.29 60.03 5.83
N PHE A 470 45.39 60.78 5.90
CA PHE A 470 46.76 60.27 5.72
C PHE A 470 47.02 59.63 4.34
N VAL A 471 46.46 60.21 3.28
CA VAL A 471 46.69 59.76 1.89
C VAL A 471 47.81 60.54 1.18
N LEU A 472 48.06 61.80 1.54
CA LEU A 472 49.12 62.61 0.92
C LEU A 472 50.46 62.41 1.59
N GLN A 473 50.48 62.21 2.91
CA GLN A 473 51.72 61.98 3.66
C GLN A 473 52.54 60.81 3.11
N PRO A 474 51.99 59.60 2.83
CA PRO A 474 52.78 58.50 2.28
C PRO A 474 53.38 58.80 0.90
N LEU A 475 52.70 59.61 0.09
CA LEU A 475 53.17 59.97 -1.26
C LEU A 475 54.34 60.94 -1.21
N VAL A 476 54.24 61.96 -0.33
CA VAL A 476 55.34 62.90 -0.10
C VAL A 476 56.50 62.22 0.61
N GLU A 477 56.24 61.31 1.55
CA GLU A 477 57.26 60.48 2.19
C GLU A 477 58.06 59.67 1.16
N ASN A 478 57.38 59.02 0.20
CA ASN A 478 58.04 58.32 -0.89
C ASN A 478 58.92 59.25 -1.73
N ALA A 479 58.46 60.48 -2.00
CA ALA A 479 59.26 61.47 -2.71
C ALA A 479 60.54 61.83 -1.91
N PHE A 480 60.46 62.02 -0.59
CA PHE A 480 61.62 62.31 0.27
C PHE A 480 62.63 61.14 0.36
N PHE A 481 62.17 59.91 0.59
CA PHE A 481 63.07 58.76 0.80
C PHE A 481 63.61 58.14 -0.50
N HIS A 482 62.83 58.17 -1.57
CA HIS A 482 63.11 57.43 -2.79
C HIS A 482 63.16 58.29 -4.05
N GLY A 483 62.52 59.47 -4.04
CA GLY A 483 62.52 60.39 -5.18
C GLY A 483 63.85 61.12 -5.32
N LEU A 484 64.26 61.87 -4.30
CA LEU A 484 65.32 62.89 -4.44
C LEU A 484 66.71 62.32 -4.80
N SER A 485 67.45 63.07 -5.63
CA SER A 485 68.87 62.92 -5.97
C SER A 485 69.74 63.90 -5.17
N ASP A 486 71.06 63.74 -5.14
CA ASP A 486 72.02 64.53 -4.32
C ASP A 486 72.09 66.06 -4.60
N ASN A 487 71.17 66.64 -5.39
CA ASN A 487 71.04 68.08 -5.69
C ASN A 487 69.59 68.59 -5.49
N GLU A 488 69.42 69.91 -5.33
CA GLU A 488 68.16 70.63 -5.01
C GLU A 488 66.85 69.90 -5.38
N GLY A 489 66.23 69.28 -4.38
CA GLY A 489 64.99 68.54 -4.50
C GLY A 489 63.78 69.44 -4.59
N ARG A 490 62.82 69.11 -5.47
CA ARG A 490 61.55 69.82 -5.61
C ARG A 490 60.39 68.81 -5.58
N ILE A 491 59.44 69.06 -4.69
CA ILE A 491 58.17 68.34 -4.63
C ILE A 491 57.05 69.37 -4.88
N GLU A 492 56.26 69.16 -5.91
CA GLU A 492 55.11 69.99 -6.23
C GLU A 492 53.82 69.24 -5.95
N ILE A 493 52.93 69.87 -5.18
CA ILE A 493 51.62 69.35 -4.85
C ILE A 493 50.60 70.28 -5.45
N SER A 494 49.83 69.78 -6.40
CA SER A 494 48.75 70.52 -7.04
C SER A 494 47.42 69.83 -6.84
N ALA A 495 46.37 70.60 -6.66
CA ALA A 495 45.02 70.07 -6.58
C ALA A 495 44.07 71.01 -7.31
N ARG A 496 43.25 70.44 -8.19
CA ARG A 496 42.32 71.19 -9.03
C ARG A 496 41.00 70.44 -9.16
N ARG A 497 39.93 71.19 -9.40
CA ARG A 497 38.64 70.62 -9.75
C ARG A 497 38.58 70.33 -11.25
N LYS A 498 38.09 69.15 -11.61
CA LYS A 498 37.80 68.74 -12.99
C LYS A 498 36.38 68.21 -13.03
N GLU A 499 35.42 69.09 -13.35
CA GLU A 499 33.97 68.81 -13.32
C GLU A 499 33.53 68.31 -11.93
N ASP A 500 33.09 67.05 -11.82
CA ASP A 500 32.65 66.41 -10.58
C ASP A 500 33.78 65.67 -9.83
N LEU A 501 35.02 65.85 -10.27
CA LEU A 501 36.21 65.19 -9.71
C LEU A 501 37.18 66.19 -9.09
N VAL A 502 37.89 65.76 -8.06
CA VAL A 502 39.07 66.42 -7.53
C VAL A 502 40.28 65.61 -7.95
N GLU A 503 41.20 66.26 -8.65
CA GLU A 503 42.46 65.68 -9.07
C GLU A 503 43.57 66.28 -8.20
N ILE A 504 44.27 65.42 -7.45
CA ILE A 504 45.42 65.81 -6.64
C ILE A 504 46.66 65.17 -7.23
N VAL A 505 47.67 65.96 -7.56
CA VAL A 505 48.91 65.51 -8.19
C VAL A 505 50.09 65.84 -7.30
N VAL A 506 50.92 64.84 -7.00
CA VAL A 506 52.21 64.98 -6.32
C VAL A 506 53.31 64.65 -7.31
N GLU A 507 54.19 65.61 -7.60
CA GLU A 507 55.27 65.48 -8.58
C GLU A 507 56.62 65.77 -7.94
N ASP A 508 57.60 64.88 -8.13
CA ASP A 508 58.99 65.08 -7.70
C ASP A 508 59.95 65.14 -8.90
N ASN A 509 61.06 65.87 -8.76
CA ASN A 509 62.12 65.99 -9.78
C ASN A 509 63.26 64.97 -9.61
N GLY A 510 62.98 63.83 -8.97
CA GLY A 510 63.95 62.86 -8.50
C GLY A 510 64.44 61.83 -9.53
N ARG A 511 64.99 60.72 -9.01
CA ARG A 511 65.60 59.63 -9.79
C ARG A 511 64.60 58.85 -10.65
N GLY A 512 63.30 59.02 -10.44
CA GLY A 512 62.23 58.29 -11.12
C GLY A 512 62.25 56.77 -10.89
N ILE A 513 61.23 56.09 -11.41
CA ILE A 513 61.02 54.65 -11.28
C ILE A 513 61.30 53.97 -12.62
N ASP A 514 62.00 52.84 -12.58
CA ASP A 514 62.27 52.01 -13.75
C ASP A 514 60.98 51.33 -14.25
N ALA A 515 60.78 51.23 -15.57
CA ALA A 515 59.54 50.72 -16.18
C ALA A 515 59.20 49.29 -15.74
N ASP A 516 60.21 48.45 -15.49
CA ASP A 516 60.00 47.07 -15.01
C ASP A 516 59.53 47.04 -13.54
N LYS A 517 60.00 47.99 -12.72
CA LYS A 517 59.52 48.15 -11.34
C LYS A 517 58.11 48.73 -11.29
N LEU A 518 57.79 49.68 -12.17
CA LEU A 518 56.48 50.34 -12.24
C LEU A 518 55.35 49.33 -12.53
N LYS A 519 55.58 48.36 -13.42
CA LYS A 519 54.62 47.28 -13.72
C LYS A 519 54.35 46.37 -12.53
N THR A 520 55.35 46.12 -11.69
CA THR A 520 55.16 45.27 -10.52
C THR A 520 54.35 45.94 -9.43
N LEU A 521 54.42 47.27 -9.26
CA LEU A 521 53.85 47.99 -8.11
C LEU A 521 52.36 47.71 -7.85
N PHE A 522 51.57 47.48 -8.91
CA PHE A 522 50.12 47.19 -8.84
C PHE A 522 49.75 45.70 -9.04
N SER A 523 50.71 44.78 -9.19
CA SER A 523 50.39 43.34 -9.34
C SER A 523 49.98 42.69 -8.00
N PRO A 524 48.91 41.86 -7.96
CA PRO A 524 48.36 41.29 -6.73
C PRO A 524 49.20 40.18 -6.07
N ASP A 525 50.15 39.54 -6.78
CA ASP A 525 50.74 38.25 -6.40
C ASP A 525 52.24 38.25 -6.00
N VAL A 526 52.77 39.33 -5.40
CA VAL A 526 54.17 39.30 -4.91
C VAL A 526 54.24 39.65 -3.43
N GLU A 527 54.53 38.64 -2.60
CA GLU A 527 54.98 38.83 -1.20
C GLU A 527 56.27 39.65 -1.20
N ARG A 528 56.16 40.96 -0.92
CA ARG A 528 57.31 41.87 -0.86
C ARG A 528 57.89 41.89 0.56
N LYS A 529 58.99 41.16 0.74
CA LYS A 529 59.95 41.45 1.82
C LYS A 529 60.66 42.75 1.45
N HIS A 530 60.51 43.78 2.29
CA HIS A 530 61.02 45.16 2.23
C HIS A 530 60.01 46.24 1.84
N SER A 531 60.03 47.29 2.67
CA SER A 531 59.02 48.31 2.97
C SER A 531 58.71 49.37 1.90
N SER A 532 59.33 49.33 0.72
CA SER A 532 59.32 50.47 -0.23
C SER A 532 58.10 50.55 -1.17
N GLY A 533 57.18 49.58 -1.14
CA GLY A 533 56.00 49.55 -2.03
C GLY A 533 54.64 49.40 -1.33
N ILE A 534 54.62 49.38 0.01
CA ILE A 534 53.41 49.15 0.82
C ILE A 534 52.57 50.43 0.92
N GLY A 535 53.23 51.60 0.97
CA GLY A 535 52.56 52.89 1.15
C GLY A 535 51.63 53.28 0.00
N ILE A 536 52.06 53.11 -1.26
CA ILE A 536 51.27 53.54 -2.43
C ILE A 536 50.05 52.63 -2.64
N LYS A 537 50.22 51.31 -2.51
CA LYS A 537 49.11 50.35 -2.63
C LYS A 537 48.07 50.56 -1.53
N ASN A 538 48.52 50.81 -0.30
CA ASN A 538 47.60 51.11 0.80
C ASN A 538 46.80 52.40 0.56
N VAL A 539 47.39 53.43 -0.07
CA VAL A 539 46.66 54.65 -0.44
C VAL A 539 45.60 54.33 -1.51
N ASP A 540 45.95 53.55 -2.54
CA ASP A 540 45.01 53.15 -3.60
C ASP A 540 43.87 52.27 -3.07
N ASP A 541 44.17 51.23 -2.29
CA ASP A 541 43.19 50.33 -1.67
C ASP A 541 42.26 51.13 -0.72
N LYS A 542 42.80 52.11 0.00
CA LYS A 542 42.02 52.99 0.88
C LYS A 542 41.07 53.87 0.07
N ILE A 543 41.53 54.49 -1.01
CA ILE A 543 40.68 55.31 -1.89
C ILE A 543 39.52 54.47 -2.46
N LYS A 544 39.82 53.28 -2.99
CA LYS A 544 38.81 52.37 -3.55
C LYS A 544 37.82 51.88 -2.50
N HIS A 545 38.29 51.61 -1.27
CA HIS A 545 37.41 51.20 -0.19
C HIS A 545 36.37 52.28 0.18
N TYR A 546 36.75 53.55 0.16
CA TYR A 546 35.85 54.65 0.54
C TYR A 546 34.98 55.19 -0.61
N PHE A 547 35.48 55.20 -1.84
CA PHE A 547 34.80 55.85 -2.96
C PHE A 547 34.40 54.89 -4.09
N GLY A 548 34.85 53.63 -4.07
CA GLY A 548 34.59 52.61 -5.08
C GLY A 548 35.71 52.45 -6.10
N ASP A 549 35.67 51.36 -6.86
CA ASP A 549 36.73 50.95 -7.80
C ASP A 549 36.95 51.88 -9.00
N SER A 550 36.03 52.83 -9.24
CA SER A 550 36.14 53.85 -10.28
C SER A 550 37.13 54.98 -9.95
N TYR A 551 37.63 55.02 -8.71
CA TYR A 551 38.58 56.01 -8.20
C TYR A 551 39.87 55.33 -7.76
N GLY A 552 40.95 56.10 -7.63
CA GLY A 552 42.22 55.54 -7.21
C GLY A 552 43.41 56.42 -7.57
N LEU A 553 44.56 55.76 -7.62
CA LEU A 553 45.86 56.38 -7.82
C LEU A 553 46.51 55.88 -9.13
N SER A 554 47.10 56.79 -9.89
CA SER A 554 47.90 56.51 -11.08
C SER A 554 49.31 57.06 -10.92
N ILE A 555 50.30 56.39 -11.52
CA ILE A 555 51.72 56.76 -11.42
C ILE A 555 52.31 56.85 -12.82
N ASP A 556 52.86 58.01 -13.14
CA ASP A 556 53.66 58.25 -14.34
C ASP A 556 55.09 58.60 -13.89
N SER A 557 56.08 57.81 -14.30
CA SER A 557 57.47 58.06 -13.92
C SER A 557 58.45 57.73 -15.03
N VAL A 558 59.49 58.54 -15.14
CA VAL A 558 60.59 58.33 -16.09
C VAL A 558 61.89 58.36 -15.29
N LYS A 559 62.67 57.28 -15.38
CA LYS A 559 63.98 57.17 -14.74
C LYS A 559 64.87 58.37 -15.10
N GLY A 560 65.38 59.04 -14.09
CA GLY A 560 66.22 60.24 -14.17
C GLY A 560 65.48 61.56 -14.42
N ARG A 561 64.13 61.58 -14.47
CA ARG A 561 63.34 62.81 -14.66
C ARG A 561 62.31 63.09 -13.56
N GLY A 562 61.98 62.10 -12.72
CA GLY A 562 61.05 62.25 -11.61
C GLY A 562 59.84 61.31 -11.64
N THR A 563 58.94 61.50 -10.69
CA THR A 563 57.68 60.72 -10.55
C THR A 563 56.51 61.67 -10.40
N ARG A 564 55.43 61.40 -11.13
CA ARG A 564 54.14 62.06 -10.99
C ARG A 564 53.12 61.03 -10.50
N ILE A 565 52.47 61.33 -9.39
CA ILE A 565 51.40 60.51 -8.81
C ILE A 565 50.11 61.33 -8.85
N SER A 566 49.08 60.81 -9.52
CA SER A 566 47.78 61.49 -9.66
C SER A 566 46.69 60.69 -8.95
N ILE A 567 46.04 61.32 -7.98
CA ILE A 567 44.88 60.83 -7.25
C ILE A 567 43.62 61.44 -7.86
N VAL A 568 42.61 60.62 -8.17
CA VAL A 568 41.30 61.08 -8.66
C VAL A 568 40.23 60.66 -7.67
N LEU A 569 39.48 61.64 -7.16
CA LEU A 569 38.42 61.46 -6.15
C LEU A 569 37.12 62.15 -6.61
N PRO A 570 35.94 61.75 -6.14
CA PRO A 570 34.72 62.52 -6.35
C PRO A 570 34.78 63.83 -5.55
N CYS A 571 34.31 64.93 -6.15
CA CYS A 571 34.22 66.24 -5.51
C CYS A 571 33.04 66.30 -4.52
N ARG A 572 33.18 65.66 -3.36
CA ARG A 572 32.23 65.78 -2.23
C ARG A 572 32.71 66.82 -1.25
N LEU A 573 32.02 67.96 -1.17
CA LEU A 573 32.31 68.99 -0.18
C LEU A 573 31.71 68.59 1.17
N LYS A 574 32.41 68.87 2.26
CA LYS A 574 31.85 68.73 3.61
C LYS A 574 30.74 69.77 3.77
N GLU A 575 29.47 69.34 3.73
CA GLU A 575 28.33 70.23 3.98
C GLU A 575 28.50 70.92 5.34
N GLY A 576 28.33 72.25 5.35
CA GLY A 576 28.24 73.02 6.58
C GLY A 576 27.02 72.56 7.38
N VAL A 577 27.19 72.55 8.71
CA VAL A 577 26.19 72.22 9.72
C VAL A 577 24.82 72.82 9.37
N GLU A 578 23.85 71.97 9.02
CA GLU A 578 22.42 72.24 9.15
C GLU A 578 21.83 71.30 10.22
N GLU A 579 20.95 71.88 11.02
CA GLU A 579 20.29 71.28 12.17
C GLU A 579 19.64 69.93 11.84
N LEU A 580 19.87 68.94 12.71
CA LEU A 580 19.13 67.68 12.69
C LEU A 580 17.65 67.98 12.96
N ASP A 581 16.84 67.90 11.91
CA ASP A 581 15.39 67.86 12.01
C ASP A 581 14.99 66.51 12.63
N ASP A 582 14.50 66.57 13.86
CA ASP A 582 13.81 65.47 14.54
C ASP A 582 12.53 65.16 13.77
N THR A 583 12.50 64.09 12.97
CA THR A 583 11.29 63.29 12.70
C THR A 583 11.64 62.07 11.85
N ASN A 584 11.71 60.90 12.47
CA ASN A 584 11.06 59.66 12.00
C ASN A 584 11.50 58.46 12.87
N LEU A 585 10.89 58.38 14.06
CA LEU A 585 10.72 57.14 14.82
C LEU A 585 9.22 56.97 15.08
N SER A 586 8.52 56.39 14.11
CA SER A 586 7.28 55.64 14.33
C SER A 586 6.96 54.84 13.08
N GLY A 587 7.02 53.52 13.21
CA GLY A 587 6.83 52.52 12.16
C GLY A 587 7.37 51.18 12.61
#